data_AF-A0A2G9MQR1-F1
#
_entry.id   AF-A0A2G9MQR1-F1
#
_cell.length_a   1.000
_cell.length_b   1.000
_cell.length_c   1.000
_cell.angle_alpha   90.00
_cell.angle_beta   90.00
_cell.angle_gamma   90.00
#
_symmetry.space_group_name_H-M   'P 1'
#
loop_
_entity.id
_entity.type
_entity.pdbx_description
1 polymer ?
#
loop_
_entity_poly.entity_id
_entity_poly.type
_entity_poly.pdbx_seq_one_letter_code
_entity_poly.pdbx_strand_id
1 'polypeptide(L)'
;MDTNNNQEDLNKRLLEEYGDKKAKRDEELAYYPKKTEEFGAKFIDRFVKYHPDPSRLMRMGVTFGHKDLETIADAMANDKPWAVVSGLNPSGPLHFGHKQVFDELLWLQKQGADIFIPITN
;
A
#
# COMPACT_ATOMS: atom_id res chain seq x y z
N MET A 1 -39.48 30.72 1.07
CA MET A 1 -39.95 29.49 1.75
C MET A 1 -39.42 28.30 0.94
N ASP A 2 -38.09 28.19 0.77
CA ASP A 2 -37.51 27.32 -0.28
C ASP A 2 -36.28 26.53 0.19
N THR A 3 -36.02 26.51 1.50
CA THR A 3 -34.86 25.83 2.09
C THR A 3 -35.05 24.31 2.20
N ASN A 4 -36.30 23.82 2.28
CA ASN A 4 -36.60 22.40 2.48
C ASN A 4 -36.36 21.55 1.22
N ASN A 5 -36.77 22.03 0.03
CA ASN A 5 -36.55 21.29 -1.23
C ASN A 5 -35.07 21.12 -1.55
N ASN A 6 -34.25 22.15 -1.30
CA ASN A 6 -32.80 22.09 -1.58
C ASN A 6 -32.06 21.12 -0.63
N GLN A 7 -32.53 20.99 0.62
CA GLN A 7 -31.96 20.06 1.58
C GLN A 7 -32.32 18.60 1.27
N GLU A 8 -33.56 18.34 0.83
CA GLU A 8 -33.99 17.01 0.40
C GLU A 8 -33.23 16.55 -0.87
N ASP A 9 -33.05 17.44 -1.84
CA ASP A 9 -32.27 17.16 -3.06
C ASP A 9 -30.79 16.90 -2.75
N LEU A 10 -30.19 17.65 -1.83
CA LEU A 10 -28.82 17.40 -1.37
C LEU A 10 -28.71 16.05 -0.67
N ASN A 11 -29.63 15.72 0.23
CA ASN A 11 -29.62 14.44 0.95
C ASN A 11 -29.74 13.26 -0.03
N LYS A 12 -30.59 13.39 -1.05
CA LYS A 12 -30.74 12.38 -2.11
C LYS A 12 -29.42 12.16 -2.87
N ARG A 13 -28.75 13.25 -3.27
CA ARG A 13 -27.44 13.20 -3.95
C ARG A 13 -26.35 12.58 -3.09
N LEU A 14 -26.31 12.90 -1.79
CA LEU A 14 -25.35 12.33 -0.85
C LEU A 14 -25.56 10.81 -0.66
N LEU A 15 -26.82 10.36 -0.60
CA LEU A 15 -27.16 8.94 -0.51
C LEU A 15 -26.75 8.18 -1.77
N GLU A 16 -26.98 8.76 -2.95
CA GLU A 16 -26.55 8.22 -4.24
C GLU A 16 -25.02 8.12 -4.32
N GLU A 17 -24.31 9.23 -4.03
CA GLU A 17 -22.84 9.26 -4.00
C GLU A 17 -22.25 8.25 -3.01
N TYR A 18 -22.87 8.10 -1.83
CA TYR A 18 -22.47 7.10 -0.85
C TYR A 18 -22.68 5.67 -1.38
N GLY A 19 -23.81 5.41 -2.05
CA GLY A 19 -24.09 4.14 -2.70
C GLY A 19 -23.01 3.77 -3.73
N ASP A 20 -22.67 4.71 -4.61
CA ASP A 20 -21.64 4.52 -5.63
C ASP A 20 -20.25 4.26 -5.04
N LYS A 21 -19.86 5.05 -4.03
CA LYS A 21 -18.57 4.86 -3.34
C LYS A 21 -18.51 3.53 -2.61
N LYS A 22 -19.61 3.10 -1.99
CA LYS A 22 -19.71 1.80 -1.33
C LYS A 22 -19.55 0.67 -2.33
N ALA A 23 -20.25 0.73 -3.47
CA ALA A 23 -20.14 -0.27 -4.53
C ALA A 23 -18.70 -0.40 -5.04
N LYS A 24 -18.03 0.73 -5.33
CA LYS A 24 -16.61 0.74 -5.74
C LYS A 24 -15.70 0.14 -4.68
N ARG A 25 -15.91 0.47 -3.41
CA ARG A 25 -15.14 -0.14 -2.30
C ARG A 25 -15.33 -1.65 -2.27
N ASP A 26 -16.57 -2.13 -2.38
CA ASP A 26 -16.87 -3.57 -2.31
C ASP A 26 -16.25 -4.32 -3.51
N GLU A 27 -16.23 -3.69 -4.69
CA GLU A 27 -15.50 -4.19 -5.88
C GLU A 27 -13.99 -4.29 -5.63
N GLU A 28 -13.36 -3.23 -5.13
CA GLU A 28 -11.92 -3.21 -4.83
C GLU A 28 -11.53 -4.25 -3.76
N LEU A 29 -12.36 -4.39 -2.72
CA LEU A 29 -12.15 -5.39 -1.66
C LEU A 29 -12.23 -6.83 -2.18
N ALA A 30 -13.00 -7.08 -3.25
CA ALA A 30 -13.02 -8.38 -3.92
C ALA A 30 -11.86 -8.54 -4.92
N TYR A 31 -11.43 -7.44 -5.54
CA TYR A 31 -10.39 -7.42 -6.58
C TYR A 31 -8.99 -7.75 -6.03
N TYR A 32 -8.51 -7.04 -5.01
CA TYR A 32 -7.12 -7.19 -4.55
C TYR A 32 -6.79 -8.59 -4.02
N PRO A 33 -7.64 -9.25 -3.21
CA PRO A 33 -7.35 -10.60 -2.76
C PRO A 33 -7.24 -11.60 -3.92
N LYS A 34 -8.19 -11.53 -4.86
CA LYS A 34 -8.20 -12.36 -6.06
C LYS A 34 -6.92 -12.16 -6.88
N LYS A 35 -6.52 -10.90 -7.12
CA LYS A 35 -5.28 -10.60 -7.84
C LYS A 35 -4.03 -11.05 -7.11
N THR A 36 -3.99 -10.91 -5.80
CA THR A 36 -2.87 -11.38 -4.97
C THR A 36 -2.63 -12.87 -5.19
N GLU A 37 -3.70 -13.68 -5.17
CA GLU A 37 -3.65 -15.11 -5.46
C GLU A 37 -3.24 -15.39 -6.92
N GLU A 38 -3.81 -14.69 -7.90
CA GLU A 38 -3.45 -14.83 -9.33
C GLU A 38 -1.96 -14.55 -9.59
N PHE A 39 -1.37 -13.58 -8.87
CA PHE A 39 0.07 -13.26 -8.97
C PHE A 39 0.96 -14.24 -8.18
N GLY A 40 0.38 -15.20 -7.45
CA GLY A 40 1.12 -16.12 -6.58
C GLY A 40 1.80 -15.41 -5.41
N ALA A 41 1.29 -14.25 -5.02
CA ALA A 41 1.75 -13.51 -3.85
C ALA A 41 1.04 -14.03 -2.59
N LYS A 42 1.68 -13.82 -1.44
CA LYS A 42 1.12 -14.09 -0.12
C LYS A 42 0.73 -12.78 0.54
N PHE A 43 -0.28 -12.81 1.41
CA PHE A 43 -0.61 -11.64 2.22
C PHE A 43 0.42 -11.43 3.33
N ILE A 44 0.68 -10.17 3.64
CA ILE A 44 1.70 -9.75 4.61
C ILE A 44 1.21 -9.82 6.07
N ASP A 45 -0.06 -10.16 6.32
CA ASP A 45 -0.67 -10.12 7.67
C ASP A 45 0.16 -10.83 8.73
N ARG A 46 0.73 -11.98 8.38
CA ARG A 46 1.59 -12.74 9.30
C ARG A 46 2.85 -11.96 9.66
N PHE A 47 3.52 -11.35 8.68
CA PHE A 47 4.71 -10.54 8.92
C PHE A 47 4.35 -9.32 9.79
N VAL A 48 3.28 -8.60 9.47
CA VAL A 48 2.81 -7.45 10.25
C VAL A 48 2.49 -7.81 11.70
N LYS A 49 1.88 -8.99 11.92
CA LYS A 49 1.53 -9.47 13.26
C LYS A 49 2.73 -9.76 14.14
N TYR A 50 3.84 -10.24 13.58
CA TYR A 50 4.98 -10.76 14.35
C TYR A 50 6.24 -9.90 14.28
N HIS A 51 6.38 -9.03 13.26
CA HIS A 51 7.50 -8.11 13.16
C HIS A 51 7.42 -7.06 14.28
N PRO A 52 8.53 -6.73 14.98
CA PRO A 52 8.49 -5.80 16.12
C PRO A 52 8.19 -4.36 15.73
N ASP A 53 8.58 -3.95 14.51
CA ASP A 53 8.32 -2.61 13.97
C ASP A 53 7.93 -2.69 12.49
N PRO A 54 6.69 -3.11 12.15
CA PRO A 54 6.24 -3.17 10.76
C PRO A 54 6.14 -1.76 10.16
N SER A 55 6.20 -1.61 8.84
CA SER A 55 6.08 -0.30 8.21
C SER A 55 4.70 0.32 8.46
N ARG A 56 4.60 1.66 8.40
CA ARG A 56 3.30 2.36 8.47
C ARG A 56 2.36 1.91 7.35
N LEU A 57 2.89 1.70 6.14
CA LEU A 57 2.09 1.30 4.97
C LEU A 57 1.59 -0.14 5.10
N MET A 58 2.38 -1.01 5.70
CA MET A 58 1.94 -2.37 6.03
C MET A 58 0.79 -2.36 7.05
N ARG A 59 0.92 -1.59 8.14
CA ARG A 59 -0.16 -1.46 9.16
C ARG A 59 -1.46 -0.90 8.60
N MET A 60 -1.40 -0.06 7.57
CA MET A 60 -2.57 0.52 6.91
C MET A 60 -3.18 -0.40 5.84
N GLY A 61 -2.54 -1.53 5.52
CA GLY A 61 -2.98 -2.41 4.42
C GLY A 61 -2.67 -1.85 3.03
N VAL A 62 -1.79 -0.85 2.90
CA VAL A 62 -1.35 -0.31 1.59
C VAL A 62 -0.29 -1.23 0.99
N THR A 63 0.68 -1.65 1.79
CA THR A 63 1.58 -2.76 1.45
C THR A 63 0.93 -4.03 1.99
N PHE A 64 0.27 -4.82 1.13
CA PHE A 64 -0.55 -5.96 1.56
C PHE A 64 -0.07 -7.33 1.04
N GLY A 65 0.73 -7.35 -0.02
CA GLY A 65 1.18 -8.58 -0.67
C GLY A 65 2.71 -8.65 -0.79
N HIS A 66 3.25 -9.86 -0.74
CA HIS A 66 4.68 -10.11 -0.91
C HIS A 66 4.95 -11.45 -1.61
N LYS A 67 6.20 -11.63 -2.07
CA LYS A 67 6.73 -12.91 -2.53
C LYS A 67 8.07 -13.17 -1.83
N ASP A 68 8.16 -14.33 -1.17
CA ASP A 68 9.37 -14.80 -0.47
C ASP A 68 9.97 -13.81 0.53
N LEU A 69 9.11 -13.03 1.22
CA LEU A 69 9.54 -12.09 2.26
C LEU A 69 10.13 -12.82 3.46
N GLU A 70 9.78 -14.08 3.64
CA GLU A 70 10.29 -14.95 4.71
C GLU A 70 11.81 -15.02 4.67
N THR A 71 12.43 -15.08 3.48
CA THR A 71 13.89 -15.09 3.34
C THR A 71 14.53 -13.78 3.81
N ILE A 72 13.86 -12.66 3.55
CA ILE A 72 14.30 -11.34 4.00
C ILE A 72 14.08 -11.18 5.51
N ALA A 73 12.96 -11.66 6.04
CA ALA A 73 12.69 -11.69 7.47
C ALA A 73 13.74 -12.51 8.23
N ASP A 74 14.14 -13.66 7.68
CA ASP A 74 15.24 -14.46 8.23
C ASP A 74 16.58 -13.72 8.16
N ALA A 75 16.85 -12.96 7.10
CA ALA A 75 18.06 -12.15 7.01
C ALA A 75 18.08 -11.02 8.07
N MET A 76 16.94 -10.32 8.23
CA MET A 76 16.74 -9.30 9.27
C MET A 76 16.97 -9.88 10.67
N ALA A 77 16.40 -11.05 10.97
CA ALA A 77 16.48 -11.68 12.30
C ALA A 77 17.87 -12.23 12.64
N ASN A 78 18.72 -12.48 11.64
CA ASN A 78 20.04 -13.07 11.82
C ASN A 78 21.19 -12.12 11.46
N ASP A 79 20.92 -10.81 11.38
CA ASP A 79 21.90 -9.77 11.00
C ASP A 79 22.68 -10.12 9.71
N LYS A 80 22.03 -10.78 8.75
CA LYS A 80 22.64 -11.13 7.47
C LYS A 80 22.49 -9.97 6.49
N PRO A 81 23.46 -9.71 5.62
CA PRO A 81 23.36 -8.65 4.62
C PRO A 81 22.24 -8.97 3.63
N TRP A 82 21.46 -7.95 3.28
CA TRP A 82 20.41 -8.00 2.27
C TRP A 82 20.24 -6.61 1.65
N ALA A 83 19.68 -6.57 0.45
CA ALA A 83 19.55 -5.33 -0.31
C ALA A 83 18.18 -5.21 -0.97
N VAL A 84 17.78 -3.98 -1.23
CA VAL A 84 16.56 -3.63 -1.96
C VAL A 84 16.94 -2.86 -3.21
N VAL A 85 16.32 -3.23 -4.32
CA VAL A 85 16.41 -2.48 -5.58
C VAL A 85 15.02 -1.97 -5.93
N SER A 86 14.87 -0.65 -6.06
CA SER A 86 13.61 -0.02 -6.46
C SER A 86 13.88 1.05 -7.52
N GLY A 87 13.26 0.93 -8.69
CA GLY A 87 13.47 1.87 -9.79
C GLY A 87 12.78 3.22 -9.56
N LEU A 88 13.38 4.28 -10.07
CA LEU A 88 12.75 5.59 -10.22
C LEU A 88 12.90 6.06 -11.67
N ASN A 89 11.78 6.20 -12.38
CA ASN A 89 11.74 6.78 -13.73
C ASN A 89 11.11 8.18 -13.65
N PRO A 90 11.91 9.25 -13.53
CA PRO A 90 11.39 10.60 -13.38
C PRO A 90 10.92 11.16 -14.74
N SER A 91 9.69 10.83 -15.13
CA SER A 91 9.02 11.44 -16.30
C SER A 91 8.43 12.83 -16.02
N GLY A 92 8.51 13.30 -14.76
CA GLY A 92 8.03 14.60 -14.30
C GLY A 92 8.35 14.85 -12.82
N PRO A 93 7.83 15.93 -12.22
CA PRO A 93 8.03 16.23 -10.81
C PRO A 93 7.48 15.14 -9.89
N LEU A 94 8.18 14.89 -8.78
CA LEU A 94 7.74 13.91 -7.78
C LEU A 94 6.48 14.40 -7.04
N HIS A 95 5.43 13.58 -7.04
CA HIS A 95 4.22 13.76 -6.24
C HIS A 95 4.13 12.79 -5.04
N PHE A 96 3.07 12.91 -4.22
CA PHE A 96 2.89 12.12 -2.99
C PHE A 96 2.85 10.59 -3.18
N GLY A 97 2.60 10.11 -4.39
CA GLY A 97 2.69 8.68 -4.71
C GLY A 97 4.13 8.17 -4.57
N HIS A 98 5.11 8.92 -5.07
CA HIS A 98 6.52 8.59 -4.91
C HIS A 98 6.96 8.61 -3.45
N LYS A 99 6.39 9.51 -2.64
CA LYS A 99 6.68 9.58 -1.20
C LYS A 99 6.35 8.26 -0.51
N GLN A 100 5.25 7.59 -0.87
CA GLN A 100 4.90 6.30 -0.28
C GLN A 100 5.99 5.25 -0.52
N VAL A 101 6.52 5.19 -1.74
CA VAL A 101 7.63 4.30 -2.08
C VAL A 101 8.88 4.66 -1.27
N PHE A 102 9.24 5.95 -1.19
CA PHE A 102 10.41 6.38 -0.39
C PHE A 102 10.25 6.14 1.11
N ASP A 103 9.04 6.28 1.66
CA ASP A 103 8.78 5.97 3.07
C ASP A 103 8.99 4.47 3.36
N GLU A 104 8.59 3.60 2.43
CA GLU A 104 8.83 2.14 2.55
C GLU A 104 10.31 1.81 2.42
N LEU A 105 11.03 2.43 1.45
CA LEU A 105 12.47 2.24 1.31
C LEU A 105 13.25 2.72 2.53
N LEU A 106 12.84 3.85 3.12
CA LEU A 106 13.43 4.34 4.36
C LEU A 106 13.17 3.38 5.52
N TRP A 107 11.98 2.77 5.60
CA TRP A 107 11.72 1.75 6.61
C TRP A 107 12.58 0.50 6.39
N LEU A 108 12.69 -0.01 5.16
CA LEU A 108 13.55 -1.15 4.82
C LEU A 108 15.02 -0.87 5.16
N GLN A 109 15.52 0.34 4.86
CA GLN A 109 16.87 0.77 5.23
C GLN A 109 17.08 0.72 6.75
N LYS A 110 16.09 1.16 7.54
CA LYS A 110 16.14 1.07 9.01
C LYS A 110 16.11 -0.38 9.53
N GLN A 111 15.59 -1.32 8.74
CA GLN A 111 15.67 -2.76 9.03
C GLN A 111 17.01 -3.39 8.57
N GLY A 112 17.98 -2.59 8.14
CA GLY A 112 19.33 -3.04 7.79
C GLY A 112 19.55 -3.34 6.31
N ALA A 113 18.65 -2.92 5.41
CA ALA A 113 18.86 -3.10 3.97
C ALA A 113 19.83 -2.07 3.39
N ASP A 114 20.70 -2.52 2.48
CA ASP A 114 21.32 -1.64 1.49
C ASP A 114 20.31 -1.25 0.42
N ILE A 115 20.14 0.05 0.16
CA ILE A 115 19.14 0.56 -0.79
C ILE A 115 19.81 1.00 -2.09
N PHE A 116 19.35 0.44 -3.20
CA PHE A 116 19.74 0.83 -4.55
C PHE A 116 18.52 1.37 -5.29
N ILE A 117 18.63 2.61 -5.80
CA ILE A 117 17.58 3.25 -6.57
C ILE A 117 18.10 3.55 -7.98
N PRO A 118 17.93 2.63 -8.95
CA PRO A 118 18.28 2.91 -10.33
C PRO A 118 17.42 4.05 -10.87
N ILE A 119 18.06 5.10 -11.38
CA ILE A 119 17.41 6.15 -12.14
C ILE A 119 17.46 5.76 -13.60
N THR A 120 16.29 5.60 -14.22
CA THR A 120 16.16 5.33 -15.66
C THR A 120 15.69 6.59 -16.37
N ASN A 121 16.33 6.94 -17.48
CA ASN A 121 16.04 8.09 -18.32
C ASN A 121 16.04 7.72 -19.81
#